data_AF-A0A7H8QGL1-F1
#
_entry.id   AF-A0A7H8QGL1-F1
#
_cell.length_a   1.000
_cell.length_b   1.000
_cell.length_c   1.000
_cell.angle_alpha   90.00
_cell.angle_beta   90.00
_cell.angle_gamma   90.00
#
_symmetry.space_group_name_H-M   'P 1'
#
loop_
_entity.id
_entity.type
_entity.pdbx_description
1 polymer ?
#
loop_
_entity_poly.entity_id
_entity_poly.type
_entity_poly.pdbx_seq_one_letter_code
_entity_poly.pdbx_strand_id
1 'polypeptide(L)'
;MKPTRSDDLSREEFRRGRGGHRRKERGGAKTFRRGRALEFLARMNTRRDTLKQQLETPELQTIHPVLVGELKAVDMVIAEFTQLFEIHEDEIHESSSASEDKPGETVHGE
;
A
#
# COMPACT_ATOMS: atom_id res chain seq x y z
N MET A 1 63.61 33.42 28.39
CA MET A 1 63.48 32.29 27.46
C MET A 1 62.01 32.14 27.10
N LYS A 2 61.65 32.30 25.81
CA LYS A 2 60.30 32.06 25.30
C LYS A 2 60.25 30.63 24.73
N PRO A 3 59.27 29.80 25.08
CA PRO A 3 59.11 28.50 24.44
C PRO A 3 58.66 28.67 22.99
N THR A 4 59.24 27.82 22.14
CA THR A 4 59.16 27.81 20.69
C THR A 4 57.89 27.15 20.18
N ARG A 5 57.36 27.73 19.11
CA ARG A 5 56.25 27.25 18.26
C ARG A 5 56.31 25.74 17.99
N SER A 6 55.32 25.03 18.48
CA SER A 6 54.70 23.83 17.87
C SER A 6 53.28 23.68 18.45
N ASP A 7 52.51 24.76 18.40
CA ASP A 7 51.06 24.74 18.53
C ASP A 7 50.49 24.61 17.12
N ASP A 8 50.49 23.41 16.55
CA ASP A 8 49.50 23.05 15.54
C ASP A 8 49.57 21.54 15.30
N LEU A 9 48.43 20.95 14.97
CA LEU A 9 48.27 19.55 14.57
C LEU A 9 48.33 18.53 15.71
N SER A 10 47.26 18.41 16.50
CA SER A 10 46.68 17.11 16.95
C SER A 10 45.51 17.28 17.94
N ARG A 11 44.69 18.32 17.79
CA ARG A 11 43.46 18.45 18.60
C ARG A 11 42.26 18.85 17.75
N GLU A 12 42.15 18.24 16.58
CA GLU A 12 40.96 18.42 15.74
C GLU A 12 40.60 17.15 14.95
N GLU A 13 40.57 16.00 15.65
CA GLU A 13 40.03 14.76 15.08
C GLU A 13 38.85 14.18 15.88
N PHE A 14 38.10 15.05 16.57
CA PHE A 14 36.79 14.72 17.15
C PHE A 14 35.65 15.54 16.54
N ARG A 15 35.74 15.85 15.24
CA ARG A 15 34.64 16.42 14.45
C ARG A 15 34.47 15.71 13.10
N ARG A 16 34.22 14.40 13.14
CA ARG A 16 33.54 13.69 12.03
C ARG A 16 32.20 13.15 12.48
N GLY A 17 31.43 14.04 13.12
CA GLY A 17 30.00 13.85 13.30
C GLY A 17 29.25 14.37 12.09
N ARG A 18 28.40 13.51 11.52
CA ARG A 18 27.22 13.85 10.69
C ARG A 18 27.49 14.52 9.34
N GLY A 19 27.45 13.70 8.29
CA GLY A 19 27.43 14.20 6.92
C GLY A 19 26.79 13.23 5.93
N GLY A 20 25.49 12.98 6.09
CA GLY A 20 24.63 12.57 4.98
C GLY A 20 24.59 11.08 4.66
N HIS A 21 23.95 10.30 5.55
CA HIS A 21 23.13 9.19 5.06
C HIS A 21 22.13 9.77 4.06
N ARG A 22 22.42 9.68 2.76
CA ARG A 22 21.38 9.73 1.73
C ARG A 22 20.54 8.48 1.92
N ARG A 23 19.64 8.54 2.90
CA ARG A 23 18.48 7.66 3.00
C ARG A 23 17.76 7.81 1.66
N LYS A 24 18.02 6.87 0.77
CA LYS A 24 17.21 6.62 -0.41
C LYS A 24 15.90 6.00 0.08
N GLU A 25 15.16 6.73 0.92
CA GLU A 25 13.79 6.43 1.33
C GLU A 25 12.85 6.81 0.19
N ARG A 26 13.10 6.24 -0.98
CA ARG A 26 12.23 6.37 -2.14
C ARG A 26 11.18 5.27 -2.02
N GLY A 27 10.23 5.46 -1.10
CA GLY A 27 9.13 4.51 -0.84
C GLY A 27 9.15 3.88 0.55
N GLY A 28 9.21 4.71 1.60
CA GLY A 28 9.09 4.24 3.00
C GLY A 28 7.72 3.66 3.33
N ALA A 29 7.45 3.41 4.62
CA ALA A 29 6.21 2.83 5.15
C ALA A 29 4.89 3.43 4.58
N LYS A 30 4.92 4.66 4.05
CA LYS A 30 3.81 5.32 3.34
C LYS A 30 3.37 4.56 2.08
N THR A 31 4.28 4.05 1.25
CA THR A 31 3.92 3.27 0.04
C THR A 31 3.39 1.89 0.39
N PHE A 32 3.94 1.25 1.43
CA PHE A 32 3.42 -0.01 1.94
C PHE A 32 1.99 0.13 2.48
N ARG A 33 1.72 1.15 3.31
CA ARG A 33 0.37 1.44 3.82
C ARG A 33 -0.61 1.70 2.68
N ARG A 34 -0.20 2.44 1.64
CA ARG A 34 -1.03 2.70 0.46
C ARG A 34 -1.31 1.43 -0.35
N GLY A 35 -0.30 0.60 -0.61
CA GLY A 35 -0.48 -0.68 -1.28
C GLY A 35 -1.43 -1.61 -0.53
N ARG A 36 -1.35 -1.66 0.81
CA ARG A 36 -2.29 -2.41 1.64
C ARG A 36 -3.71 -1.84 1.60
N ALA A 37 -3.84 -0.52 1.50
CA ALA A 37 -5.13 0.12 1.36
C ALA A 37 -5.80 -0.24 0.01
N LEU A 38 -5.03 -0.24 -1.08
CA LEU A 38 -5.52 -0.67 -2.39
C LEU A 38 -5.90 -2.15 -2.41
N GLU A 39 -5.08 -3.03 -1.81
CA GLU A 39 -5.39 -4.46 -1.67
C GLU A 39 -6.71 -4.69 -0.89
N PHE A 40 -6.93 -3.90 0.18
CA PHE A 40 -8.17 -3.95 0.94
C PHE A 40 -9.37 -3.49 0.10
N LEU A 41 -9.26 -2.37 -0.61
CA LEU A 41 -10.31 -1.87 -1.49
C LEU A 41 -10.66 -2.88 -2.59
N ALA A 42 -9.67 -3.52 -3.20
CA ALA A 42 -9.89 -4.57 -4.21
C ALA A 42 -10.77 -5.69 -3.65
N ARG A 43 -10.47 -6.17 -2.44
CA ARG A 43 -11.28 -7.20 -1.76
C ARG A 43 -12.70 -6.71 -1.46
N MET A 44 -12.88 -5.45 -1.09
CA MET A 44 -14.22 -4.88 -0.86
C MET A 44 -15.04 -4.79 -2.14
N ASN A 45 -14.41 -4.39 -3.26
CA ASN A 45 -15.07 -4.37 -4.56
C ASN A 45 -15.48 -5.78 -5.00
N THR A 46 -14.64 -6.80 -4.80
CA THR A 46 -15.02 -8.20 -5.06
C THR A 46 -16.27 -8.62 -4.26
N ARG A 47 -16.35 -8.25 -2.98
CA ARG A 47 -17.53 -8.54 -2.14
C ARG A 47 -18.76 -7.81 -2.64
N ARG A 48 -18.62 -6.53 -3.00
CA ARG A 48 -19.68 -5.70 -3.58
C ARG A 48 -20.26 -6.34 -4.83
N ASP A 49 -19.40 -6.80 -5.74
CA ASP A 49 -19.84 -7.42 -7.00
C ASP A 49 -20.49 -8.78 -6.77
N THR A 50 -19.96 -9.56 -5.82
CA THR A 50 -20.60 -10.82 -5.39
C THR A 50 -22.02 -10.59 -4.87
N LEU A 51 -22.22 -9.58 -4.01
CA LEU A 51 -23.53 -9.23 -3.46
C LEU A 51 -24.51 -8.77 -4.56
N LYS A 52 -24.03 -7.99 -5.55
CA LYS A 52 -24.85 -7.62 -6.71
C LYS A 52 -25.29 -8.84 -7.50
N GLN A 53 -24.37 -9.78 -7.76
CA GLN A 53 -24.70 -11.01 -8.48
C GLN A 53 -25.69 -11.89 -7.69
N GLN A 54 -25.58 -11.92 -6.36
CA GLN A 54 -26.56 -12.60 -5.51
C GLN A 54 -27.96 -11.97 -5.57
N LEU A 55 -28.06 -10.65 -5.72
CA LEU A 55 -29.34 -9.95 -5.90
C LEU A 55 -30.02 -10.26 -7.25
N GLU A 56 -29.26 -10.73 -8.23
CA GLU A 56 -29.79 -11.19 -9.52
C GLU A 56 -30.24 -12.65 -9.48
N THR A 57 -29.93 -13.37 -8.40
CA THR A 57 -30.21 -14.81 -8.23
C THR A 57 -31.64 -15.04 -7.72
N PRO A 58 -32.57 -15.60 -8.52
CA PRO A 58 -33.97 -15.77 -8.12
C PRO A 58 -34.16 -16.59 -6.83
N GLU A 59 -33.28 -17.55 -6.58
CA GLU A 59 -33.30 -18.42 -5.42
C GLU A 59 -33.09 -17.67 -4.10
N LEU A 60 -32.52 -16.47 -4.15
CA LEU A 60 -32.19 -15.65 -2.98
C LEU A 60 -33.19 -14.50 -2.72
N GLN A 61 -34.29 -14.43 -3.48
CA GLN A 61 -35.28 -13.34 -3.35
C GLN A 61 -35.80 -13.14 -1.92
N THR A 62 -35.99 -14.23 -1.17
CA THR A 62 -36.48 -14.20 0.22
C THR A 62 -35.52 -13.49 1.18
N ILE A 63 -34.23 -13.43 0.85
CA ILE A 63 -33.18 -12.79 1.65
C ILE A 63 -32.69 -11.47 1.05
N HIS A 64 -33.27 -10.97 -0.04
CA HIS A 64 -32.89 -9.69 -0.65
C HIS A 64 -32.80 -8.52 0.33
N PRO A 65 -33.71 -8.34 1.33
CA PRO A 65 -33.58 -7.27 2.30
C PRO A 65 -32.26 -7.31 3.08
N VAL A 66 -31.76 -8.52 3.38
CA VAL A 66 -30.48 -8.73 4.05
C VAL A 66 -29.32 -8.40 3.12
N LEU A 67 -29.34 -8.93 1.89
CA LEU A 67 -28.30 -8.69 0.88
C LEU A 67 -28.17 -7.21 0.52
N VAL A 68 -29.30 -6.50 0.40
CA VAL A 68 -29.33 -5.03 0.18
C VAL A 68 -28.70 -4.30 1.37
N GLY A 69 -29.00 -4.73 2.60
CA GLY A 69 -28.40 -4.17 3.81
C GLY A 69 -26.88 -4.36 3.85
N GLU A 70 -26.41 -5.56 3.52
CA GLU A 70 -24.98 -5.89 3.46
C GLU A 70 -24.27 -5.11 2.35
N LEU A 71 -24.87 -5.03 1.15
CA LEU A 71 -24.32 -4.25 0.04
C LEU A 71 -24.15 -2.78 0.42
N LYS A 72 -25.15 -2.18 1.07
CA LYS A 72 -25.04 -0.81 1.59
C LYS A 72 -23.93 -0.66 2.63
N ALA A 73 -23.75 -1.64 3.52
CA ALA A 73 -22.68 -1.63 4.50
C ALA A 73 -21.30 -1.67 3.83
N VAL A 74 -21.12 -2.52 2.82
CA VAL A 74 -19.89 -2.59 2.02
C VAL A 74 -19.63 -1.28 1.29
N ASP A 75 -20.65 -0.71 0.65
CA ASP A 75 -20.54 0.58 -0.06
C ASP A 75 -20.14 1.72 0.88
N MET A 76 -20.70 1.78 2.09
CA MET A 76 -20.32 2.78 3.11
C MET A 76 -18.85 2.62 3.54
N VAL A 77 -18.42 1.39 3.83
CA VAL A 77 -17.02 1.12 4.22
C VAL A 77 -16.05 1.49 3.11
N ILE A 78 -16.38 1.19 1.85
CA ILE A 78 -15.56 1.59 0.68
C ILE A 78 -15.42 3.12 0.63
N ALA A 79 -16.53 3.85 0.77
CA ALA A 79 -16.53 5.31 0.69
C ALA A 79 -15.70 5.94 1.82
N GLU A 80 -15.94 5.52 3.07
CA GLU A 80 -15.19 5.99 4.24
C GLU A 80 -13.70 5.66 4.14
N PHE A 81 -13.36 4.46 3.69
CA PHE A 81 -11.98 4.02 3.56
C PHE A 81 -11.23 4.78 2.44
N THR A 82 -11.90 5.00 1.31
CA THR A 82 -11.34 5.79 0.20
C THR A 82 -11.04 7.22 0.65
N GLN A 83 -11.96 7.84 1.39
CA GLN A 83 -11.75 9.16 1.98
C GLN A 83 -10.60 9.16 3.00
N LEU A 84 -10.55 8.16 3.90
CA LEU A 84 -9.52 8.06 4.94
C LEU A 84 -8.09 7.95 4.37
N PHE A 85 -7.93 7.29 3.22
CA PHE A 85 -6.64 7.06 2.58
C PHE A 85 -6.35 7.98 1.38
N GLU A 86 -7.25 8.93 1.09
CA GLU A 86 -7.15 9.85 -0.06
C GLU A 86 -6.81 9.09 -1.36
N ILE A 87 -7.55 8.00 -1.61
CA ILE A 87 -7.34 7.17 -2.79
C ILE A 87 -8.10 7.79 -3.96
N HIS A 88 -7.38 8.09 -5.04
CA HIS A 88 -7.95 8.69 -6.25
C HIS A 88 -8.38 7.57 -7.21
N GLU A 89 -9.38 7.84 -8.06
CA GLU A 89 -9.97 6.84 -8.97
C GLU A 89 -8.92 6.17 -9.87
N ASP A 90 -7.93 6.93 -10.36
CA ASP A 90 -6.85 6.44 -11.22
C ASP A 90 -6.07 5.25 -10.59
N GLU A 91 -5.90 5.27 -9.27
CA GLU A 91 -5.14 4.27 -8.53
C GLU A 91 -5.95 3.01 -8.23
N ILE A 92 -7.27 3.13 -8.21
CA ILE A 92 -8.17 2.00 -8.07
C ILE A 92 -8.05 1.11 -9.32
N HIS A 93 -7.99 1.72 -10.50
CA HIS A 93 -7.87 1.03 -11.78
C HIS A 93 -6.51 0.35 -12.01
N GLU A 94 -5.40 0.97 -11.58
CA GLU A 94 -4.06 0.42 -11.74
C GLU A 94 -3.83 -0.84 -10.88
N SER A 95 -4.49 -0.92 -9.71
CA SER A 95 -4.38 -2.06 -8.81
C SER A 95 -5.09 -3.33 -9.30
N SER A 96 -6.13 -3.21 -10.13
CA SER A 96 -6.88 -4.35 -10.67
C SER A 96 -6.15 -5.08 -11.80
N SER A 97 -5.18 -4.43 -12.47
CA SER A 97 -4.39 -5.03 -13.56
C SER A 97 -3.09 -5.71 -13.12
N ALA A 98 -2.67 -5.55 -11.85
CA ALA A 98 -1.36 -6.01 -11.39
C ALA A 98 -1.32 -7.47 -10.87
N SER A 99 -2.44 -8.21 -10.93
CA SER A 99 -2.52 -9.60 -10.43
C SER A 99 -2.31 -10.70 -11.48
N GLU A 100 -2.05 -10.36 -12.74
CA GLU A 100 -1.83 -11.31 -13.84
C GLU A 100 -0.41 -11.19 -14.44
N ASP A 101 0.65 -11.49 -13.67
CA ASP A 101 1.87 -12.00 -14.31
C ASP A 101 2.79 -12.74 -13.33
N LYS A 102 2.69 -14.07 -13.34
CA LYS A 102 3.82 -14.97 -13.09
C LYS A 102 3.67 -16.18 -14.00
N PRO A 103 4.35 -16.22 -15.17
CA PRO A 103 4.39 -17.43 -15.98
C PRO A 103 5.23 -18.47 -15.24
N GLY A 104 4.66 -19.67 -15.13
CA GLY A 104 5.28 -20.83 -14.48
C GLY A 104 6.64 -21.16 -15.08
N GLU A 105 7.60 -21.36 -14.19
CA GLU A 105 8.94 -21.82 -14.48
C GLU A 105 8.88 -23.20 -15.15
N THR A 106 9.44 -23.28 -16.36
CA THR A 106 9.52 -24.44 -17.22
C THR A 106 10.32 -25.56 -16.56
N VAL A 107 9.69 -26.73 -16.38
CA VAL A 107 10.36 -27.98 -16.01
C VAL A 107 11.15 -28.46 -17.24
N HIS A 108 12.48 -28.34 -17.21
CA HIS A 108 13.35 -29.07 -18.14
C HIS A 108 13.57 -30.48 -17.59
N GLY A 109 13.09 -31.48 -18.32
CA GLY A 109 13.48 -32.87 -18.15
C GLY A 109 14.70 -33.19 -19.01
N GLU A 110 15.62 -33.97 -18.43
CA GLU A 110 16.56 -34.85 -19.12
C GLU A 110 16.42 -36.26 -18.53
#